data_AF-A0A377KCR7-F1
#
_entry.id   AF-A0A377KCR7-F1
#
_cell.length_a   1.000
_cell.length_b   1.000
_cell.length_c   1.000
_cell.angle_alpha   90.00
_cell.angle_beta   90.00
_cell.angle_gamma   90.00
#
_symmetry.space_group_name_H-M   'P 1'
#
loop_
_entity.id
_entity.type
_entity.pdbx_description
1 polymer ?
#
loop_
_entity_poly.entity_id
_entity_poly.type
_entity_poly.pdbx_seq_one_letter_code
_entity_poly.pdbx_strand_id
1 'polypeptide(L)'
;MERYHDLALVEILEQDRTLISINRAQPANLPLTIHELERHPLGTQAFIPMKGEVFVVVVALGDDKPDLSTLRAFITNGEQGVNYHRNVWHHPLSPGSASPIF
;
A
#
# COMPACT_ATOMS: atom_id res chain seq x y z
N MET A 1 -12.26 6.53 27.22
CA MET A 1 -11.45 5.74 26.28
C MET A 1 -12.27 5.57 25.02
N GLU A 2 -11.71 5.90 23.87
CA GLU A 2 -12.36 5.69 22.57
C GLU A 2 -11.67 4.51 21.87
N ARG A 3 -12.45 3.65 21.23
CA ARG A 3 -11.95 2.51 20.44
C ARG A 3 -12.47 2.63 19.01
N TYR A 4 -11.56 2.96 18.10
CA TYR A 4 -11.79 2.93 16.66
C TYR A 4 -11.59 1.48 16.18
N HIS A 5 -12.66 0.70 16.15
CA HIS A 5 -12.64 -0.71 15.80
C HIS A 5 -12.83 -0.91 14.28
N ASP A 6 -12.43 -2.08 13.78
CA ASP A 6 -12.71 -2.57 12.43
C ASP A 6 -12.29 -1.62 11.28
N LEU A 7 -11.16 -0.92 11.45
CA LEU A 7 -10.59 -0.04 10.42
C LEU A 7 -10.04 -0.81 9.20
N ALA A 8 -9.64 -2.07 9.40
CA ALA A 8 -9.17 -2.95 8.34
C ALA A 8 -9.41 -4.42 8.72
N LEU A 9 -9.74 -5.24 7.72
CA LEU A 9 -9.76 -6.70 7.83
C LEU A 9 -8.44 -7.25 7.26
N VAL A 10 -7.76 -8.11 8.03
CA VAL A 10 -6.59 -8.85 7.55
C VAL A 10 -7.04 -10.22 7.07
N GLU A 11 -6.84 -10.51 5.80
CA GLU A 11 -7.14 -11.80 5.19
C GLU A 11 -5.87 -12.38 4.61
N ILE A 12 -5.44 -13.55 5.10
CA ILE A 12 -4.27 -14.27 4.59
C ILE A 12 -4.68 -15.72 4.36
N LEU A 13 -4.49 -16.20 3.14
CA LEU A 13 -4.71 -17.58 2.72
C LEU A 13 -3.37 -18.29 2.56
N GLU A 14 -3.37 -19.59 2.81
CA GLU A 14 -2.27 -20.51 2.46
C GLU A 14 -0.89 -20.11 3.03
N GLN A 15 -0.88 -19.27 4.08
CA GLN A 15 0.29 -19.01 4.92
C GLN A 15 0.00 -19.46 6.34
N ASP A 16 1.00 -20.03 7.00
CA ASP A 16 0.88 -20.53 8.36
C ASP A 16 0.59 -19.42 9.37
N ARG A 17 0.95 -18.17 9.04
CA ARG A 17 0.92 -17.04 9.98
C ARG A 17 0.65 -15.71 9.31
N THR A 18 -0.16 -14.89 9.98
CA THR A 18 -0.19 -13.44 9.77
C THR A 18 1.03 -12.82 10.45
N LEU A 19 1.79 -12.01 9.70
CA LEU A 19 3.05 -11.43 10.16
C LEU A 19 2.93 -9.92 10.37
N ILE A 20 3.74 -9.41 11.30
CA ILE A 20 3.95 -7.98 11.51
C ILE A 20 5.43 -7.71 11.27
N SER A 21 5.72 -6.68 10.47
CA SER A 21 7.08 -6.28 10.11
C SER A 21 7.19 -4.76 10.02
N ILE A 22 8.40 -4.24 10.15
CA ILE A 22 8.70 -2.84 9.87
C ILE A 22 9.54 -2.80 8.59
N ASN A 23 9.01 -2.16 7.56
CA ASN A 23 9.76 -1.85 6.34
C ASN A 23 10.33 -0.44 6.44
N ARG A 24 11.64 -0.29 6.23
CA ARG A 24 12.31 1.01 6.15
C ARG A 24 12.58 1.34 4.69
N ALA A 25 11.63 2.01 4.05
CA ALA A 25 11.76 2.49 2.68
C ALA A 25 12.59 3.78 2.63
N GLN A 26 13.33 3.98 1.53
CA GLN A 26 13.99 5.24 1.21
C GLN A 26 13.03 6.14 0.40
N PRO A 27 13.13 7.48 0.50
CA PRO A 27 12.34 8.38 -0.33
C PRO A 27 12.66 8.24 -1.83
N ALA A 28 11.64 8.38 -2.68
CA ALA A 28 11.78 8.51 -4.13
C ALA A 28 12.44 9.82 -4.52
N ASN A 29 13.04 9.88 -5.70
CA ASN A 29 13.34 11.17 -6.34
C ASN A 29 12.16 11.61 -7.21
N LEU A 30 11.92 12.92 -7.32
CA LEU A 30 10.95 13.47 -8.27
C LEU A 30 11.62 13.88 -9.59
N PRO A 31 10.91 13.74 -10.73
CA PRO A 31 9.57 13.17 -10.87
C PRO A 31 9.57 11.64 -10.69
N LEU A 32 8.62 11.12 -9.92
CA LEU A 32 8.41 9.68 -9.77
C LEU A 32 7.71 9.15 -11.02
N THR A 33 8.37 8.21 -11.71
CA THR A 33 7.79 7.50 -12.87
C THR A 33 7.56 6.05 -12.49
N ILE A 34 6.33 5.55 -12.70
CA ILE A 34 5.91 4.20 -12.34
C ILE A 34 5.69 3.40 -13.63
N HIS A 35 6.27 2.20 -13.69
CA HIS A 35 6.16 1.30 -14.84
C HIS A 35 5.55 -0.06 -14.50
N GLU A 36 5.35 -0.34 -13.20
CA GLU A 36 4.90 -1.63 -12.72
C GLU A 36 3.98 -1.49 -11.50
N LEU A 37 3.07 -2.46 -11.39
CA LEU A 37 2.22 -2.72 -10.24
C LEU A 37 2.36 -4.19 -9.87
N GLU A 38 2.33 -4.48 -8.58
CA GLU A 38 2.29 -5.83 -8.02
C GLU A 38 0.92 -6.12 -7.40
N ARG A 39 0.63 -7.38 -7.08
CA ARG A 39 -0.57 -7.75 -6.32
C ARG A 39 -0.31 -8.97 -5.45
N HIS A 40 -1.16 -9.15 -4.44
CA HIS A 40 -1.15 -10.32 -3.56
C HIS A 40 -2.49 -11.06 -3.65
N PRO A 41 -2.59 -12.16 -4.44
CA PRO A 41 -3.84 -12.90 -4.59
C PRO A 41 -4.32 -13.60 -3.31
N LEU A 42 -3.35 -14.02 -2.48
CA LEU A 42 -3.59 -14.82 -1.29
C LEU A 42 -3.64 -14.00 -0.01
N GLY A 43 -3.35 -12.69 -0.04
CA GLY A 43 -3.26 -11.91 1.19
C GLY A 43 -3.57 -10.44 1.03
N THR A 44 -4.15 -9.83 2.07
CA THR A 44 -4.17 -8.39 2.26
C THR A 44 -2.78 -7.89 2.65
N GLN A 45 -2.46 -6.64 2.36
CA GLN A 45 -1.22 -6.02 2.81
C GLN A 45 -1.48 -4.62 3.35
N ALA A 46 -1.08 -4.39 4.60
CA ALA A 46 -1.28 -3.11 5.29
C ALA A 46 0.03 -2.35 5.47
N PHE A 47 -0.02 -1.03 5.23
CA PHE A 47 1.05 -0.09 5.52
C PHE A 47 0.53 1.06 6.38
N ILE A 48 1.16 1.25 7.53
CA ILE A 48 0.84 2.32 8.48
C ILE A 48 2.14 3.08 8.76
N PRO A 49 2.19 4.41 8.53
CA PRO A 49 3.38 5.21 8.84
C PRO A 49 3.60 5.23 10.35
N MET A 50 4.87 5.17 10.78
CA MET A 50 5.21 5.04 12.20
C MET A 50 5.43 6.39 12.89
N LYS A 51 5.62 7.48 12.14
CA LYS A 51 5.89 8.83 12.65
C LYS A 51 5.12 9.92 11.92
N GLY A 52 3.96 9.57 11.35
CA GLY A 52 3.10 10.53 10.68
C GLY A 52 3.57 10.90 9.27
N GLU A 53 4.37 10.06 8.63
CA GLU A 53 4.88 10.31 7.28
C GLU A 53 3.76 10.31 6.23
N VAL A 54 3.78 11.32 5.36
CA VAL A 54 2.96 11.34 4.13
C VAL A 54 3.59 10.42 3.09
N PHE A 55 2.77 9.59 2.45
CA PHE A 55 3.21 8.71 1.37
C PHE A 55 2.19 8.65 0.23
N VAL A 56 2.68 8.25 -0.94
CA VAL A 56 1.86 8.09 -2.16
C VAL A 56 1.51 6.62 -2.31
N VAL A 57 0.27 6.36 -2.72
CA VAL A 57 -0.20 5.03 -3.11
C VAL A 57 -0.75 5.08 -4.53
N VAL A 58 -0.45 4.06 -5.32
CA VAL A 58 -0.99 3.91 -6.68
C VAL A 58 -1.62 2.54 -6.76
N VAL A 59 -2.86 2.48 -7.21
CA VAL A 59 -3.68 1.26 -7.21
C VAL A 59 -4.46 1.10 -8.50
N ALA A 60 -4.77 -0.15 -8.84
CA ALA A 60 -5.71 -0.52 -9.87
C ALA A 60 -6.44 -1.82 -9.50
N LEU A 61 -7.63 -2.01 -10.06
CA LEU A 61 -8.30 -3.29 -10.10
C LEU A 61 -7.85 -4.08 -11.33
N GLY A 62 -8.42 -5.27 -11.53
CA GLY A 62 -8.22 -6.09 -12.72
C GLY A 62 -7.82 -7.52 -12.39
N ASP A 63 -8.29 -8.46 -13.19
CA ASP A 63 -8.08 -9.89 -12.99
C ASP A 63 -6.67 -10.29 -13.46
N ASP A 64 -6.46 -10.64 -14.72
CA ASP A 64 -5.14 -11.13 -15.16
C ASP A 64 -4.07 -10.03 -15.26
N LYS A 65 -4.50 -8.79 -15.46
CA LYS A 65 -3.66 -7.59 -15.58
C LYS A 65 -4.34 -6.38 -14.95
N PRO A 66 -3.59 -5.30 -14.61
CA PRO A 66 -4.19 -4.06 -14.16
C PRO A 66 -5.18 -3.50 -15.19
N ASP A 67 -6.40 -3.21 -14.75
CA ASP A 67 -7.37 -2.42 -15.50
C ASP A 67 -7.01 -0.94 -15.36
N LEU A 68 -6.37 -0.40 -16.40
CA LEU A 68 -5.91 0.98 -16.43
C LEU A 68 -7.04 2.00 -16.31
N SER A 69 -8.30 1.64 -16.60
CA SER A 69 -9.44 2.54 -16.40
C SER A 69 -9.74 2.79 -14.91
N THR A 70 -9.26 1.91 -14.03
CA THR A 70 -9.41 1.99 -12.58
C THR A 70 -8.16 2.53 -11.89
N LEU A 71 -7.09 2.81 -12.64
CA LEU A 71 -5.82 3.28 -12.10
C LEU A 71 -5.98 4.63 -11.40
N ARG A 72 -5.57 4.69 -10.14
CA ARG A 72 -5.63 5.91 -9.32
C ARG A 72 -4.36 6.06 -8.50
N ALA A 73 -3.97 7.31 -8.29
CA ALA A 73 -2.94 7.69 -7.34
C ALA A 73 -3.58 8.52 -6.22
N PHE A 74 -3.15 8.27 -4.99
CA PHE A 74 -3.56 9.01 -3.81
C PHE A 74 -2.32 9.42 -3.01
N ILE A 75 -2.44 10.54 -2.30
CA ILE A 75 -1.46 10.99 -1.31
C ILE A 75 -2.14 10.96 0.07
N THR A 76 -1.49 10.36 1.06
CA THR A 76 -2.02 10.32 2.43
C THR A 76 -1.80 11.65 3.15
N ASN A 77 -2.50 11.88 4.25
CA ASN A 77 -2.35 13.09 5.07
C ASN A 77 -1.35 12.92 6.25
N GLY A 78 -0.64 11.80 6.34
CA GLY A 78 0.25 11.47 7.46
C GLY A 78 -0.45 10.80 8.65
N GLU A 79 -1.77 10.91 8.77
CA GLU A 79 -2.57 10.25 9.82
C GLU A 79 -3.30 8.99 9.31
N GLN A 80 -3.06 8.62 8.05
CA GLN A 80 -3.70 7.50 7.37
C GLN A 80 -2.73 6.35 7.13
N GLY A 81 -3.19 5.13 7.43
CA GLY A 81 -2.64 3.90 6.87
C GLY A 81 -3.52 3.37 5.74
N VAL A 82 -3.02 2.37 5.02
CA VAL A 82 -3.78 1.67 3.97
C VAL A 82 -3.74 0.17 4.22
N ASN A 83 -4.78 -0.54 3.80
CA ASN A 83 -4.80 -2.00 3.69
C ASN A 83 -5.29 -2.36 2.29
N TYR A 84 -4.39 -2.86 1.44
CA TYR A 84 -4.77 -3.36 0.14
C TYR A 84 -5.54 -4.65 0.29
N HIS A 85 -6.73 -4.72 -0.30
CA HIS A 85 -7.47 -5.96 -0.40
C HIS A 85 -6.71 -6.97 -1.25
N ARG A 86 -7.01 -8.25 -1.05
CA ARG A 86 -6.52 -9.33 -1.91
C ARG A 86 -6.80 -9.00 -3.38
N ASN A 87 -5.88 -9.42 -4.25
CA ASN A 87 -5.92 -9.20 -5.71
C ASN A 87 -5.87 -7.74 -6.20
N VAL A 88 -5.83 -6.72 -5.32
CA VAL A 88 -5.66 -5.33 -5.78
C VAL A 88 -4.24 -5.10 -6.26
N TRP A 89 -4.11 -4.54 -7.45
CA TRP A 89 -2.83 -4.09 -7.99
C TRP A 89 -2.40 -2.81 -7.31
N HIS A 90 -1.15 -2.71 -6.92
CA HIS A 90 -0.59 -1.53 -6.28
C HIS A 90 0.90 -1.36 -6.58
N HIS A 91 1.40 -0.13 -6.45
CA HIS A 91 2.83 0.13 -6.59
C HIS A 91 3.56 -0.34 -5.31
N PRO A 92 4.69 -1.09 -5.43
CA PRO A 92 5.43 -1.60 -4.28
C PRO A 92 5.92 -0.50 -3.35
N LEU A 93 5.96 -0.80 -2.05
CA LEU A 93 6.67 0.03 -1.07
C LEU A 93 8.18 -0.33 -1.04
N SER A 94 8.89 -0.07 -2.15
CA SER A 94 10.32 -0.38 -2.32
C SER A 94 11.22 0.82 -1.94
N PRO A 95 12.56 0.64 -1.79
CA PRO A 95 13.47 1.76 -1.65
C PRO A 95 13.31 2.72 -2.83
N GLY A 96 12.93 3.97 -2.56
CA GLY A 96 12.57 4.94 -3.59
C GLY A 96 11.07 5.04 -3.88
N SER A 97 10.18 4.47 -3.04
CA SER A 97 8.73 4.62 -3.16
C SER A 97 8.12 5.54 -2.10
N ALA A 98 8.85 5.83 -1.01
CA ALA A 98 8.37 6.75 0.02
C ALA A 98 8.35 8.17 -0.57
N SER A 99 7.31 8.95 -0.28
CA SER A 99 7.18 10.25 -0.93
C SER A 99 8.37 11.15 -0.55
N PRO A 100 9.12 11.71 -1.52
CA PRO A 100 9.92 12.89 -1.25
C PRO A 100 8.92 13.96 -0.87
N ILE A 101 8.94 14.34 0.40
CA ILE A 101 8.06 15.38 0.91
C ILE A 101 8.39 16.66 0.11
N PHE A 102 7.37 17.37 -0.37
CA PHE A 102 7.49 18.74 -0.85
C PHE A 102 7.88 19.68 0.30
#